data_AF-A0A7C4IKG2-F1
#
_entry.id   AF-A0A7C4IKG2-F1
#
_cell.length_a   1.000
_cell.length_b   1.000
_cell.length_c   1.000
_cell.angle_alpha   90.00
_cell.angle_beta   90.00
_cell.angle_gamma   90.00
#
_symmetry.space_group_name_H-M   'P 1'
#
loop_
_entity.id
_entity.type
_entity.pdbx_description
1 polymer ?
#
loop_
_entity_poly.entity_id
_entity_poly.type
_entity_poly.pdbx_seq_one_letter_code
_entity_poly.pdbx_strand_id
1 'polypeptide(L)' 'MAQLPVISGREARRAFEKAGWRFVRQRGSHMISTRPGLTANLSIPDHRELDRRWLRGPIRDAGMTTDEFAALPD' A
#
# COMPACT_ATOMS: atom_id res chain seq x y z
N MET A 1 -9.94 -8.31 14.73
CA MET A 1 -9.17 -7.45 13.82
C MET A 1 -7.83 -8.12 13.58
N ALA A 2 -7.50 -8.47 12.33
CA ALA A 2 -6.19 -9.00 11.99
C ALA A 2 -5.09 -8.00 12.38
N GLN A 3 -4.00 -8.47 12.98
CA GLN A 3 -2.81 -7.63 13.15
C GLN A 3 -2.20 -7.39 11.77
N LEU A 4 -1.99 -6.12 11.41
CA LEU A 4 -1.27 -5.80 10.18
C LEU A 4 0.17 -6.30 10.29
N PRO A 5 0.70 -6.94 9.23
CA PRO A 5 2.07 -7.44 9.23
C PRO A 5 3.05 -6.27 9.30
N VAL A 6 4.25 -6.56 9.77
CA VAL A 6 5.38 -5.64 9.74
C VAL A 6 6.07 -5.85 8.39
N ILE A 7 5.88 -4.92 7.46
CA ILE A 7 6.34 -5.04 6.07
C ILE A 7 7.06 -3.77 5.63
N SER A 8 7.94 -3.90 4.65
CA SER A 8 8.58 -2.77 3.99
C SER A 8 7.62 -1.99 3.08
N GLY A 9 8.04 -0.78 2.70
CA GLY A 9 7.36 0.01 1.68
C GLY A 9 7.15 -0.72 0.35
N ARG A 10 8.13 -1.57 -0.02
CA ARG A 10 8.10 -2.28 -1.30
C ARG A 10 7.13 -3.45 -1.27
N GLU A 11 7.06 -4.16 -0.16
CA GLU A 11 6.05 -5.21 0.08
C GLU A 11 4.65 -4.60 0.05
N ALA A 12 4.44 -3.48 0.74
CA ALA A 12 3.16 -2.76 0.68
C ALA A 12 2.80 -2.33 -0.75
N ARG A 13 3.76 -1.80 -1.51
CA ARG A 13 3.56 -1.46 -2.93
C ARG A 13 3.11 -2.68 -3.73
N ARG A 14 3.77 -3.83 -3.58
CA ARG A 14 3.39 -5.09 -4.27
C ARG A 14 1.98 -5.54 -3.91
N ALA A 15 1.60 -5.44 -2.63
CA ALA A 15 0.25 -5.75 -2.18
C ALA A 15 -0.79 -4.82 -2.84
N PHE A 16 -0.55 -3.51 -2.85
CA PHE A 16 -1.43 -2.57 -3.57
C PHE A 16 -1.47 -2.83 -5.08
N GLU A 17 -0.36 -3.25 -5.69
CA GLU A 17 -0.34 -3.63 -7.12
C GLU A 17 -1.27 -4.82 -7.41
N LYS A 18 -1.31 -5.83 -6.52
CA LYS A 18 -2.26 -6.95 -6.61
C LYS A 18 -3.72 -6.49 -6.49
N ALA A 19 -3.97 -5.38 -5.79
CA ALA A 19 -5.28 -4.73 -5.72
C ALA A 19 -5.59 -3.76 -6.87
N GLY A 20 -4.78 -3.78 -7.94
CA GLY A 20 -5.01 -3.01 -9.16
C GLY A 20 -4.37 -1.61 -9.18
N TRP A 21 -3.58 -1.26 -8.16
CA TRP A 21 -2.72 -0.07 -8.22
C TRP A 21 -1.54 -0.32 -9.15
N ARG A 22 -0.95 0.75 -9.68
CA ARG A 22 0.20 0.69 -10.57
C ARG A 22 1.20 1.74 -10.12
N PHE A 23 2.43 1.33 -9.89
CA PHE A 23 3.51 2.27 -9.61
C PHE A 23 3.74 3.20 -10.82
N VAL A 24 3.87 4.50 -10.55
CA VAL A 24 4.05 5.53 -11.60
C VAL A 24 5.41 6.20 -11.48
N ARG A 25 5.80 6.60 -10.27
CA ARG A 25 7.07 7.31 -10.04
C ARG A 25 7.48 7.29 -8.58
N GLN A 26 8.75 7.55 -8.33
CA GLN A 26 9.28 7.79 -6.99
C GLN A 26 9.82 9.22 -6.87
N ARG A 27 9.56 9.87 -5.72
CA ARG A 27 10.10 11.18 -5.35
C ARG A 27 10.70 11.07 -3.95
N GLY A 28 12.02 11.07 -3.85
CA GLY A 28 12.71 10.78 -2.59
C GLY A 28 12.33 9.40 -2.08
N SER A 29 11.97 9.29 -0.81
CA SER A 29 11.49 8.04 -0.22
C SER A 29 10.01 7.75 -0.52
N HIS A 30 9.29 8.55 -1.31
CA HIS A 30 7.86 8.30 -1.56
C HIS A 30 7.63 7.69 -2.95
N MET A 31 7.05 6.49 -2.98
CA MET A 31 6.60 5.78 -4.18
C MET A 31 5.13 6.12 -4.46
N ILE A 32 4.85 6.68 -5.63
CA ILE A 32 3.51 7.09 -6.04
C ILE A 32 2.91 6.05 -6.97
N SER A 33 1.70 5.60 -6.65
CA SER A 33 0.91 4.65 -7.44
C SER A 33 -0.45 5.22 -7.82
N THR A 34 -0.98 4.80 -8.96
CA THR A 34 -2.32 5.19 -9.47
C THR A 34 -3.13 3.94 -9.78
N ARG A 35 -4.46 4.01 -9.70
CA ARG A 35 -5.35 2.94 -10.14
C ARG A 35 -6.28 3.44 -11.24
N PRO A 36 -6.38 2.76 -12.41
CA PRO A 36 -7.33 3.13 -13.44
C PRO A 36 -8.76 3.23 -12.89
N GLY A 37 -9.48 4.30 -13.26
CA GLY A 37 -10.84 4.57 -12.76
C GLY A 37 -10.91 5.28 -11.40
N LEU A 38 -9.77 5.52 -10.75
CA LEU A 38 -9.67 6.35 -9.54
C LEU A 38 -8.78 7.57 -9.81
N THR A 39 -9.27 8.76 -9.47
CA THR A 39 -8.49 10.02 -9.57
C THR A 39 -7.47 10.16 -8.43
N ALA A 40 -7.46 9.23 -7.47
CA ALA A 40 -6.58 9.26 -6.31
C ALA A 40 -5.19 8.69 -6.62
N ASN A 41 -4.17 9.33 -6.03
CA ASN A 41 -2.80 8.81 -5.99
C ASN A 41 -2.53 8.19 -4.62
N LEU A 42 -1.90 7.03 -4.60
CA LEU A 42 -1.42 6.39 -3.38
C LEU A 42 0.07 6.66 -3.21
N SER A 43 0.44 7.30 -2.10
CA SER A 43 1.85 7.56 -1.75
C SER A 43 2.31 6.56 -0.70
N ILE A 44 3.36 5.79 -0.99
CA ILE A 44 3.91 4.74 -0.12
C ILE A 44 5.37 5.07 0.24
N PRO A 45 5.73 5.17 1.54
CA PRO A 45 7.12 5.36 1.96
C PRO A 45 7.95 4.11 1.62
N ASP A 46 9.08 4.29 0.94
CA ASP A 46 10.12 3.28 0.66
C ASP A 46 11.03 3.12 1.88
N HIS A 47 10.43 2.74 3.01
CA HIS A 47 11.14 2.45 4.25
C HIS A 47 11.32 0.94 4.41
N ARG A 48 12.35 0.52 5.15
CA ARG A 48 12.57 -0.90 5.49
C ARG A 48 11.42 -1.50 6.28
N GLU A 49 10.76 -0.70 7.09
CA GLU A 49 9.62 -1.09 7.90
C GLU A 49 8.60 0.05 7.90
N LEU A 50 7.33 -0.29 7.65
CA LEU A 50 6.21 0.63 7.75
C LEU A 50 5.51 0.48 9.10
N ASP A 51 5.14 1.63 9.67
CA ASP A 51 4.29 1.64 10.86
C ASP A 51 2.90 1.06 10.55
N ARG A 52 2.44 0.13 11.39
CA ARG A 52 1.15 -0.55 11.22
C ARG A 52 -0.05 0.41 11.22
N ARG A 53 0.02 1.52 11.95
CA ARG A 53 -1.04 2.55 11.96
C ARG A 53 -1.05 3.30 10.65
N TRP A 54 0.12 3.56 10.06
CA TRP A 54 0.21 4.19 8.75
C TRP A 54 -0.50 3.36 7.68
N LEU A 55 -0.28 2.04 7.63
CA LEU A 55 -0.90 1.13 6.65
C LEU A 55 -2.44 1.21 6.61
N ARG A 56 -3.10 1.54 7.72
CA ARG A 56 -4.57 1.61 7.78
C ARG A 56 -5.19 2.68 6.87
N GLY A 57 -4.51 3.82 6.70
CA GLY A 57 -4.99 4.90 5.83
C GLY A 57 -5.02 4.47 4.36
N PRO A 58 -3.88 4.12 3.78
CA PRO A 58 -3.74 3.58 2.43
C PRO A 58 -4.65 2.38 2.13
N ILE A 59 -4.79 1.44 3.07
CA ILE A 59 -5.69 0.28 2.93
C ILE A 59 -7.15 0.76 2.76
N ARG A 60 -7.60 1.69 3.60
CA ARG A 60 -8.95 2.28 3.47
C ARG A 60 -9.12 3.04 2.16
N ASP A 61 -8.14 3.86 1.78
CA ASP A 61 -8.18 4.66 0.55
C ASP A 61 -8.12 3.79 -0.71
N ALA A 62 -7.52 2.60 -0.59
CA ALA A 62 -7.52 1.56 -1.62
C ALA A 62 -8.83 0.76 -1.68
N GLY A 63 -9.80 1.04 -0.80
CA GLY A 63 -11.12 0.40 -0.80
C GLY A 63 -11.09 -1.05 -0.33
N MET A 64 -10.12 -1.42 0.51
CA MET A 64 -9.93 -2.78 1.03
C MET A 64 -9.94 -2.79 2.56
N THR A 65 -10.19 -3.95 3.13
CA THR A 65 -10.05 -4.19 4.57
C THR A 65 -8.62 -4.57 4.94
N THR A 66 -8.27 -4.42 6.22
CA THR A 66 -6.96 -4.87 6.73
C THR A 66 -6.77 -6.39 6.61
N ASP A 67 -7.86 -7.15 6.59
CA ASP A 67 -7.86 -8.60 6.45
C ASP A 67 -7.55 -9.00 5.01
N GLU A 68 -8.23 -8.39 4.04
CA GLU A 68 -7.92 -8.55 2.61
C GLU A 68 -6.48 -8.16 2.32
N PHE A 69 -5.98 -7.07 2.90
CA PHE A 69 -4.58 -6.69 2.75
C PHE A 69 -3.61 -7.72 3.34
N ALA A 70 -3.90 -8.25 4.54
CA ALA A 70 -3.06 -9.26 5.18
C ALA A 70 -3.11 -10.63 4.47
N ALA A 71 -4.17 -10.90 3.71
CA ALA A 71 -4.31 -12.10 2.90
C ALA A 71 -3.57 -12.03 1.55
N LEU A 72 -3.08 -10.84 1.14
CA LEU A 72 -2.25 -10.71 -0.05
C LEU A 72 -0.87 -11.35 0.24
N PRO A 73 -0.47 -12.39 -0.51
CA PRO A 73 0.87 -12.97 -0.35
C PRO A 73 1.94 -11.93 -0.73
N ASP A 74 3.19 -12.17 -0.34
CA ASP A 74 4.35 -11.35 -0.73
C ASP A 74 4.52 -11.25 -2.26
#